data_AF-A0AA38RWU1-F1
#
_entry.id   AF-A0AA38RWU1-F1
#
_cell.length_a   1.000
_cell.length_b   1.000
_cell.length_c   1.000
_cell.angle_alpha   90.00
_cell.angle_beta   90.00
_cell.angle_gamma   90.00
#
_symmetry.space_group_name_H-M   'P 1'
#
loop_
_entity.id
_entity.type
_entity.pdbx_description
1 polymer ?
#
loop_
_entity_poly.entity_id
_entity_poly.type
_entity_poly.pdbx_seq_one_letter_code
_entity_poly.pdbx_strand_id
1 'polypeptide(L)'
;MEDFSQGEPIPLQPRFAEIKKKIVSGNADAIAASWNRLLRELKREIDLINTLGVTETIPSIDFKDVNQLPSTKRKEEFSSKLRHRGIGIIRGVIPEETALAWKRDLDDYLWINPQTRISGSTSDRYKHHTCELFWSPTQVKARAHPNVLAAQKFAMSHWNTPAPRSPSSAAVRAPLVATTFPVTYADRVLIPKHDPWAHHATAACSTAQVDNGSVERWEADGYGRARTYSYIFEGWWEGHDPWDASARVLASPDLYGGAGRCSAFRMFQGWLSLGDSQHEEFSLEREPCNEIERGSGSSGLAVVPLLKHAAAYFLLRPFFSPKTAVYNETLTPTAKWEAFLSEENWTLVPPDEQNSILHGALPSYAQEINNLSHPHLRLGESLVRVPSLGPGDYLVWHPDLIHTAAVPPGANEATMMLCLPACPLTQGNALYLAQQRKAFMLGNPAPDFASGGGGAGRAESYHVGRPGVQDVSEAGGEDGLRAMGLYPWDEGDVETEGEREVVAMANGILFPDGFGVV
;
A
#
# COMPACT_ATOMS: atom_id res chain seq x y z
N MET A 1 -24.97 -1.81 22.10
CA MET A 1 -25.86 -2.29 21.02
C MET A 1 -25.89 -1.13 20.04
N GLU A 2 -24.78 -0.96 19.33
CA GLU A 2 -24.44 0.24 18.58
C GLU A 2 -24.74 0.03 17.10
N ASP A 3 -25.05 1.15 16.46
CA ASP A 3 -25.65 1.33 15.15
C ASP A 3 -24.93 0.53 14.04
N PHE A 4 -25.53 -0.59 13.62
CA PHE A 4 -25.08 -1.42 12.50
C PHE A 4 -25.40 -0.73 11.16
N SER A 5 -24.61 0.27 10.78
CA SER A 5 -24.71 0.91 9.45
C SER A 5 -23.76 0.32 8.39
N GLN A 6 -23.11 -0.82 8.64
CA GLN A 6 -22.43 -1.57 7.59
C GLN A 6 -23.35 -2.67 7.08
N GLY A 7 -23.92 -2.46 5.89
CA GLY A 7 -24.95 -3.31 5.30
C GLY A 7 -24.53 -4.75 5.05
N GLU A 8 -25.52 -5.60 4.77
CA GLU A 8 -25.29 -6.98 4.34
C GLU A 8 -24.29 -7.05 3.16
N PRO A 9 -23.51 -8.15 3.03
CA PRO A 9 -22.56 -8.30 1.94
C PRO A 9 -23.22 -8.11 0.56
N ILE A 10 -22.64 -7.24 -0.25
CA ILE A 10 -23.22 -6.84 -1.54
C ILE A 10 -23.00 -7.95 -2.59
N PRO A 11 -24.06 -8.53 -3.19
CA PRO A 11 -23.93 -9.45 -4.30
C PRO A 11 -23.46 -8.73 -5.56
N LEU A 12 -22.44 -9.28 -6.23
CA LEU A 12 -21.96 -8.76 -7.52
C LEU A 12 -22.72 -9.39 -8.70
N GLN A 13 -22.33 -9.02 -9.92
CA GLN A 13 -22.84 -9.63 -11.15
C GLN A 13 -22.68 -11.17 -11.13
N PRO A 14 -23.63 -11.96 -11.69
CA PRO A 14 -23.61 -13.42 -11.62
C PRO A 14 -22.31 -14.08 -12.08
N ARG A 15 -21.57 -13.46 -12.99
CA ARG A 15 -20.26 -13.96 -13.43
C ARG A 15 -19.23 -14.15 -12.31
N PHE A 16 -19.36 -13.45 -11.19
CA PHE A 16 -18.47 -13.64 -10.02
C PHE A 16 -18.75 -14.95 -9.28
N ALA A 17 -20.00 -15.45 -9.31
CA ALA A 17 -20.31 -16.81 -8.86
C ALA A 17 -19.61 -17.84 -9.75
N GLU A 18 -19.63 -17.65 -11.08
CA GLU A 18 -18.94 -18.53 -12.02
C GLU A 18 -17.42 -18.51 -11.85
N ILE A 19 -16.83 -17.34 -11.57
CA ILE A 19 -15.40 -17.23 -11.22
C ILE A 19 -15.09 -18.06 -9.97
N LYS A 20 -15.89 -17.90 -8.91
CA LYS A 20 -15.70 -18.66 -7.67
C LYS A 20 -15.86 -20.17 -7.89
N LYS A 21 -16.89 -20.58 -8.63
CA LYS A 21 -17.12 -21.98 -9.02
C LYS A 21 -15.93 -22.56 -9.75
N LYS A 22 -15.35 -21.84 -10.72
CA LYS A 22 -14.16 -22.28 -11.47
C LYS A 22 -12.94 -22.44 -10.57
N ILE A 23 -12.73 -21.53 -9.61
CA ILE A 23 -11.61 -21.61 -8.67
C ILE A 23 -11.71 -22.86 -7.78
N VAL A 24 -12.91 -23.19 -7.29
CA VAL A 24 -13.11 -24.32 -6.38
C VAL A 24 -13.22 -25.67 -7.11
N SER A 25 -13.67 -25.66 -8.36
CA SER A 25 -13.88 -26.86 -9.17
C SER A 25 -12.58 -27.64 -9.37
N GLY A 26 -12.58 -28.91 -8.96
CA GLY A 26 -11.44 -29.81 -9.06
C GLY A 26 -10.39 -29.68 -7.94
N ASN A 27 -10.57 -28.77 -6.99
CA ASN A 27 -9.62 -28.55 -5.89
C ASN A 27 -10.27 -28.24 -4.51
N ALA A 28 -11.56 -28.55 -4.37
CA ALA A 28 -12.35 -28.22 -3.18
C ALA A 28 -11.72 -28.74 -1.88
N ASP A 29 -11.27 -30.00 -1.85
CA ASP A 29 -10.70 -30.63 -0.65
C ASP A 29 -9.41 -29.92 -0.19
N ALA A 30 -8.54 -29.54 -1.14
CA ALA A 30 -7.31 -28.83 -0.81
C ALA A 30 -7.59 -27.43 -0.26
N ILE A 31 -8.54 -26.70 -0.88
CA ILE A 31 -8.97 -25.37 -0.42
C ILE A 31 -9.56 -25.47 0.99
N ALA A 32 -10.48 -26.42 1.23
CA ALA A 32 -11.09 -26.65 2.54
C ALA A 32 -10.04 -26.99 3.61
N ALA A 33 -9.10 -27.90 3.32
CA ALA A 33 -8.01 -28.24 4.22
C ALA A 33 -7.11 -27.03 4.51
N SER A 34 -6.84 -26.20 3.49
CA SER A 34 -5.99 -25.02 3.62
C SER A 34 -6.58 -23.95 4.53
N TRP A 35 -7.91 -23.79 4.50
CA TRP A 35 -8.63 -22.84 5.35
C TRP A 35 -8.48 -23.17 6.83
N ASN A 36 -8.62 -24.44 7.21
CA ASN A 36 -8.44 -24.86 8.60
C ASN A 36 -7.00 -24.61 9.09
N ARG A 37 -6.00 -24.92 8.25
CA ARG A 37 -4.59 -24.59 8.56
C ARG A 37 -4.39 -23.08 8.71
N LEU A 38 -5.01 -22.29 7.83
CA LEU A 38 -4.94 -20.84 7.84
C LEU A 38 -5.56 -20.23 9.10
N LEU A 39 -6.76 -20.66 9.50
CA LEU A 39 -7.43 -20.13 10.70
C LEU A 39 -6.62 -20.38 11.97
N ARG A 40 -6.00 -21.56 12.10
CA ARG A 40 -5.11 -21.89 13.23
C ARG A 40 -3.89 -20.98 13.28
N GLU A 41 -3.17 -20.84 12.16
CA GLU A 41 -1.98 -19.98 12.12
C GLU A 41 -2.33 -18.50 12.23
N LEU A 42 -3.44 -18.04 11.62
CA LEU A 42 -3.90 -16.66 11.76
C LEU A 42 -4.20 -16.32 13.22
N LYS A 43 -4.91 -17.19 13.95
CA LYS A 43 -5.14 -17.00 15.39
C LYS A 43 -3.80 -16.93 16.15
N ARG A 44 -2.88 -17.86 15.89
CA ARG A 44 -1.57 -17.93 16.53
C ARG A 44 -0.75 -16.66 16.30
N GLU A 45 -0.73 -16.15 15.07
CA GLU A 45 -0.01 -14.93 14.70
C GLU A 45 -0.65 -13.68 15.32
N ILE A 46 -1.98 -13.59 15.38
CA ILE A 46 -2.68 -12.50 16.09
C ILE A 46 -2.33 -12.52 17.58
N ASP A 47 -2.40 -13.69 18.21
CA ASP A 47 -2.02 -13.86 19.63
C ASP A 47 -0.53 -13.50 19.84
N LEU A 48 0.35 -13.82 18.88
CA LEU A 48 1.77 -13.47 18.94
C LEU A 48 1.99 -11.96 18.84
N ILE A 49 1.44 -11.26 17.85
CA ILE A 49 1.62 -9.79 17.71
C ILE A 49 1.06 -9.05 18.93
N ASN A 50 0.06 -9.62 19.60
CA ASN A 50 -0.47 -9.12 20.86
C ASN A 50 0.50 -9.24 22.05
N THR A 51 1.56 -10.05 21.95
CA THR A 51 2.61 -10.17 22.98
C THR A 51 3.91 -9.46 22.60
N LEU A 52 4.09 -9.15 21.31
CA LEU A 52 5.28 -8.50 20.80
C LEU A 52 5.27 -6.98 21.07
N GLY A 53 6.46 -6.42 21.28
CA GLY A 53 6.65 -4.96 21.31
C GLY A 53 6.49 -4.35 19.92
N VAL A 54 6.18 -3.05 19.87
CA VAL A 54 5.93 -2.33 18.59
C VAL A 54 7.12 -2.40 17.63
N THR A 55 8.36 -2.43 18.12
CA THR A 55 9.57 -2.54 17.29
C THR A 55 9.75 -3.93 16.66
N GLU A 56 9.11 -4.96 17.21
CA GLU A 56 9.11 -6.32 16.66
C GLU A 56 8.02 -6.51 15.60
N THR A 57 6.93 -5.75 15.68
CA THR A 57 5.81 -5.79 14.73
C THR A 57 6.01 -4.80 13.58
N ILE A 58 6.62 -3.65 13.84
CA ILE A 58 6.93 -2.60 12.87
C ILE A 58 8.43 -2.25 13.01
N PRO A 59 9.30 -2.94 12.25
CA PRO A 59 10.75 -2.76 12.37
C PRO A 59 11.18 -1.39 11.85
N SER A 60 12.27 -0.85 12.41
CA SER A 60 12.92 0.36 11.91
C SER A 60 14.43 0.20 11.76
N ILE A 61 15.02 0.94 10.83
CA ILE A 61 16.46 1.01 10.58
C ILE A 61 16.89 2.45 10.33
N ASP A 62 18.05 2.87 10.82
CA ASP A 62 18.62 4.18 10.48
C ASP A 62 19.11 4.19 9.01
N PHE A 63 18.85 5.26 8.28
CA PHE A 63 19.28 5.40 6.88
C PHE A 63 20.80 5.22 6.71
N LYS A 64 21.60 5.70 7.67
CA LYS A 64 23.06 5.52 7.67
C LYS A 64 23.49 4.05 7.67
N ASP A 65 22.64 3.13 8.12
CA ASP A 65 22.91 1.69 8.20
C ASP A 65 22.46 0.95 6.93
N VAL A 66 21.68 1.59 6.04
CA VAL A 66 21.14 0.98 4.82
C VAL A 66 22.26 0.63 3.82
N ASN A 67 23.22 1.54 3.62
CA ASN A 67 24.29 1.41 2.62
C ASN A 67 25.62 0.92 3.20
N GLN A 68 25.68 0.55 4.48
CA GLN A 68 26.90 0.03 5.08
C GLN A 68 27.27 -1.35 4.48
N LEU A 69 28.54 -1.50 4.14
CA LEU A 69 29.15 -2.74 3.68
C LEU A 69 30.33 -3.12 4.59
N PRO A 70 30.47 -4.40 5.00
CA PRO A 70 29.57 -5.53 4.71
C PRO A 70 28.20 -5.37 5.40
N SER A 71 27.22 -6.20 5.00
CA SER A 71 25.88 -6.19 5.61
C SER A 71 25.99 -6.33 7.13
N THR A 72 25.31 -5.44 7.86
CA THR A 72 25.29 -5.47 9.32
C THR A 72 24.18 -6.41 9.82
N LYS A 73 24.38 -7.03 10.99
CA LYS A 73 23.34 -7.83 11.64
C LYS A 73 22.01 -7.07 11.79
N ARG A 74 22.07 -5.76 12.04
CA ARG A 74 20.90 -4.87 12.13
C ARG A 74 20.15 -4.80 10.80
N LYS A 75 20.86 -4.67 9.69
CA LYS A 75 20.28 -4.67 8.34
C LYS A 75 19.59 -5.98 8.03
N GLU A 76 20.24 -7.11 8.34
CA GLU A 76 19.67 -8.46 8.13
C GLU A 76 18.42 -8.69 8.98
N GLU A 77 18.44 -8.28 10.25
CA GLU A 77 17.30 -8.38 11.15
C GLU A 77 16.12 -7.53 10.66
N PHE A 78 16.38 -6.28 10.25
CA PHE A 78 15.37 -5.41 9.64
C PHE A 78 14.79 -6.05 8.38
N SER A 79 15.64 -6.53 7.45
CA SER A 79 15.20 -7.15 6.20
C SER A 79 14.33 -8.38 6.43
N SER A 80 14.68 -9.22 7.41
CA SER A 80 13.89 -10.38 7.80
C SER A 80 12.51 -9.96 8.35
N LYS A 81 12.49 -8.97 9.26
CA LYS A 81 11.25 -8.46 9.84
C LYS A 81 10.37 -7.75 8.80
N LEU A 82 10.95 -6.93 7.93
CA LEU A 82 10.24 -6.27 6.82
C LEU A 82 9.57 -7.32 5.92
N ARG A 83 10.30 -8.38 5.55
CA ARG A 83 9.74 -9.46 4.73
C ARG A 83 8.60 -10.22 5.41
N HIS A 84 8.71 -10.42 6.71
CA HIS A 84 7.70 -11.14 7.48
C HIS A 84 6.45 -10.30 7.78
N ARG A 85 6.63 -9.03 8.15
CA ARG A 85 5.57 -8.12 8.61
C ARG A 85 4.96 -7.27 7.49
N GLY A 86 5.68 -7.07 6.39
CA GLY A 86 5.24 -6.29 5.23
C GLY A 86 5.29 -4.78 5.43
N ILE A 87 5.93 -4.28 6.48
CA ILE A 87 6.05 -2.85 6.81
C ILE A 87 7.40 -2.57 7.46
N GLY A 88 7.93 -1.36 7.27
CA GLY A 88 9.13 -0.91 7.98
C GLY A 88 9.36 0.60 7.87
N ILE A 89 10.15 1.14 8.79
CA ILE A 89 10.50 2.56 8.84
C ILE A 89 12.00 2.73 8.61
N ILE A 90 12.38 3.56 7.64
CA ILE A 90 13.76 3.98 7.43
C ILE A 90 13.91 5.37 8.05
N ARG A 91 14.66 5.47 9.15
CA ARG A 91 14.78 6.68 9.96
C ARG A 91 15.82 7.63 9.40
N GLY A 92 15.53 8.93 9.40
CA GLY A 92 16.44 9.98 8.97
C GLY A 92 16.93 9.83 7.53
N VAL A 93 16.03 9.49 6.60
CA VAL A 93 16.35 9.47 5.16
C VAL A 93 16.68 10.87 4.68
N ILE A 94 15.87 11.84 5.09
CA ILE A 94 16.17 13.26 4.93
C ILE A 94 16.67 13.80 6.27
N PRO A 95 17.75 14.61 6.31
CA PRO A 95 18.14 15.30 7.53
C PRO A 95 16.97 16.12 8.08
N GLU A 96 16.78 16.08 9.40
CA GLU A 96 15.63 16.70 10.08
C GLU A 96 15.45 18.18 9.71
N GLU A 97 16.53 18.96 9.73
CA GLU A 97 16.52 20.38 9.36
C GLU A 97 16.03 20.59 7.91
N THR A 98 16.46 19.73 6.98
CA THR A 98 16.04 19.78 5.58
C THR A 98 14.56 19.44 5.44
N ALA A 99 14.07 18.43 6.15
CA ALA A 99 12.66 18.05 6.12
C ALA A 99 11.76 19.16 6.68
N LEU A 100 12.17 19.80 7.79
CA LEU A 100 11.46 20.96 8.36
C LEU A 100 11.50 22.18 7.45
N ALA A 101 12.60 22.42 6.75
CA ALA A 101 12.67 23.47 5.73
C ALA A 101 11.71 23.18 4.57
N TRP A 102 11.65 21.94 4.08
CA TRP A 102 10.70 21.52 3.06
C TRP A 102 9.24 21.65 3.49
N LYS A 103 8.95 21.44 4.77
CA LYS A 103 7.62 21.73 5.32
C LYS A 103 7.28 23.22 5.18
N ARG A 104 8.19 24.12 5.57
CA ARG A 104 8.01 25.58 5.44
C ARG A 104 7.85 25.98 3.98
N ASP A 105 8.68 25.45 3.07
CA ASP A 105 8.56 25.67 1.62
C ASP A 105 7.16 25.26 1.11
N LEU A 106 6.61 24.16 1.63
CA LEU A 106 5.29 23.66 1.26
C LEU A 106 4.17 24.55 1.82
N ASP A 107 4.28 24.99 3.08
CA ASP A 107 3.36 25.94 3.70
C ASP A 107 3.31 27.26 2.89
N ASP A 108 4.48 27.79 2.52
CA ASP A 108 4.62 29.02 1.72
C ASP A 108 4.04 28.84 0.31
N TYR A 109 4.29 27.69 -0.33
CA TYR A 109 3.73 27.39 -1.64
C TYR A 109 2.21 27.30 -1.60
N LEU A 110 1.63 26.68 -0.56
CA LEU A 110 0.18 26.62 -0.33
C LEU A 110 -0.41 28.00 0.02
N TRP A 111 0.37 28.88 0.64
CA TRP A 111 -0.04 30.25 0.97
C TRP A 111 -0.11 31.13 -0.28
N ILE A 112 0.91 31.07 -1.15
CA ILE A 112 0.98 31.84 -2.40
C ILE A 112 -0.02 31.32 -3.44
N ASN A 113 -0.39 30.04 -3.37
CA ASN A 113 -1.32 29.39 -4.27
C ASN A 113 -2.62 28.96 -3.55
N PRO A 114 -3.42 29.88 -2.98
CA PRO A 114 -4.56 29.53 -2.11
C PRO A 114 -5.66 28.73 -2.81
N GLN A 115 -5.72 28.75 -4.15
CA GLN A 115 -6.63 27.91 -4.95
C GLN A 115 -6.45 26.41 -4.70
N THR A 116 -5.28 25.99 -4.20
CA THR A 116 -4.96 24.59 -3.85
C THR A 116 -5.68 24.09 -2.60
N ARG A 117 -6.08 24.99 -1.72
CA ARG A 117 -6.77 24.66 -0.46
C ARG A 117 -8.25 24.31 -0.67
N ILE A 118 -8.75 24.42 -1.91
CA ILE A 118 -10.16 24.24 -2.28
C ILE A 118 -10.31 22.99 -3.16
N SER A 119 -10.10 21.80 -2.59
CA SER A 119 -10.67 20.55 -3.15
C SER A 119 -11.13 19.67 -2.00
N GLY A 120 -12.28 20.04 -1.42
CA GLY A 120 -12.95 19.26 -0.39
C GLY A 120 -14.41 19.10 -0.76
N SER A 121 -14.76 17.97 -1.38
CA SER A 121 -16.13 17.48 -1.43
C SER A 121 -16.73 17.51 -0.01
N THR A 122 -17.91 18.12 0.09
CA THR A 122 -18.60 18.50 1.34
C THR A 122 -19.29 17.34 2.05
N SER A 123 -18.66 16.17 2.21
CA SER A 123 -19.35 15.05 2.88
C SER A 123 -18.60 14.32 3.99
N ASP A 124 -17.31 14.55 4.23
CA ASP A 124 -16.62 13.81 5.30
C ASP A 124 -15.62 14.70 6.06
N ARG A 125 -16.08 15.29 7.17
CA ARG A 125 -15.32 16.23 8.00
C ARG A 125 -14.26 15.57 8.90
N TYR A 126 -14.15 14.23 8.85
CA TYR A 126 -13.39 13.44 9.82
C TYR A 126 -12.20 12.66 9.23
N LYS A 127 -11.82 12.92 7.98
CA LYS A 127 -10.68 12.27 7.31
C LYS A 127 -9.58 13.29 7.01
N HIS A 128 -8.32 12.83 7.01
CA HIS A 128 -7.13 13.57 6.55
C HIS A 128 -7.48 14.43 5.32
N HIS A 129 -7.12 15.72 5.32
CA HIS A 129 -7.28 16.49 4.09
C HIS A 129 -6.17 16.06 3.15
N THR A 130 -6.52 15.18 2.21
CA THR A 130 -5.62 14.85 1.11
C THR A 130 -5.63 16.02 0.14
N CYS A 131 -4.53 16.78 0.09
CA CYS A 131 -4.40 17.90 -0.82
C CYS A 131 -4.00 17.37 -2.20
N GLU A 132 -4.83 17.63 -3.22
CA GLU A 132 -4.57 17.27 -4.63
C GLU A 132 -3.48 18.17 -5.25
N LEU A 133 -2.29 18.08 -4.65
CA LEU A 133 -1.06 18.75 -5.02
C LEU A 133 -0.04 17.70 -5.42
N PHE A 134 0.61 17.88 -6.56
CA PHE A 134 1.50 16.89 -7.15
C PHE A 134 2.90 17.44 -7.42
N TRP A 135 3.06 18.72 -7.75
CA TRP A 135 4.29 19.30 -8.31
C TRP A 135 4.86 20.43 -7.47
N SER A 136 4.54 20.53 -6.18
CA SER A 136 5.18 21.53 -5.32
C SER A 136 6.72 21.37 -5.31
N PRO A 137 7.49 22.45 -5.04
CA PRO A 137 8.94 22.37 -4.91
C PRO A 137 9.38 21.25 -3.95
N THR A 138 8.71 21.12 -2.82
CA THR A 138 8.95 20.07 -1.83
C THR A 138 8.74 18.66 -2.38
N GLN A 139 7.64 18.41 -3.10
CA GLN A 139 7.38 17.09 -3.70
C GLN A 139 8.40 16.73 -4.78
N VAL A 140 8.78 17.70 -5.62
CA VAL A 140 9.78 17.49 -6.68
C VAL A 140 11.17 17.23 -6.07
N LYS A 141 11.58 18.04 -5.09
CA LYS A 141 12.83 17.84 -4.36
C LYS A 141 12.86 16.45 -3.71
N ALA A 142 11.81 16.07 -2.99
CA ALA A 142 11.74 14.77 -2.31
C ALA A 142 11.83 13.58 -3.28
N ARG A 143 11.13 13.63 -4.41
CA ARG A 143 11.15 12.56 -5.44
C ARG A 143 12.50 12.40 -6.13
N ALA A 144 13.25 13.49 -6.30
CA ALA A 144 14.55 13.48 -6.94
C ALA A 144 15.71 13.24 -5.95
N HIS A 145 15.47 13.40 -4.65
CA HIS A 145 16.54 13.43 -3.65
C HIS A 145 17.34 12.11 -3.60
N PRO A 146 18.69 12.13 -3.62
CA PRO A 146 19.51 10.93 -3.66
C PRO A 146 19.25 9.95 -2.51
N ASN A 147 19.03 10.46 -1.29
CA ASN A 147 18.72 9.58 -0.15
C ASN A 147 17.38 8.86 -0.28
N VAL A 148 16.36 9.51 -0.88
CA VAL A 148 15.06 8.88 -1.11
C VAL A 148 15.20 7.77 -2.15
N LEU A 149 15.88 8.06 -3.26
CA LEU A 149 16.15 7.05 -4.29
C LEU A 149 16.94 5.86 -3.73
N ALA A 150 17.93 6.11 -2.88
CA ALA A 150 18.69 5.06 -2.19
C ALA A 150 17.80 4.24 -1.22
N ALA A 151 16.94 4.89 -0.44
CA ALA A 151 16.00 4.23 0.46
C ALA A 151 14.98 3.36 -0.32
N GLN A 152 14.47 3.86 -1.45
CA GLN A 152 13.58 3.11 -2.34
C GLN A 152 14.29 1.91 -2.96
N LYS A 153 15.53 2.08 -3.47
CA LYS A 153 16.36 0.98 -3.99
C LYS A 153 16.58 -0.10 -2.93
N PHE A 154 16.86 0.29 -1.69
CA PHE A 154 16.98 -0.66 -0.58
C PHE A 154 15.65 -1.36 -0.25
N ALA A 155 14.53 -0.66 -0.19
CA ALA A 155 13.24 -1.29 0.06
C ALA A 155 12.94 -2.31 -1.06
N MET A 156 13.05 -1.90 -2.33
CA MET A 156 12.77 -2.74 -3.50
C MET A 156 13.70 -3.95 -3.63
N SER A 157 14.93 -3.89 -3.12
CA SER A 157 15.83 -5.06 -3.15
C SER A 157 15.34 -6.25 -2.32
N HIS A 158 14.30 -6.07 -1.50
CA HIS A 158 13.65 -7.17 -0.80
C HIS A 158 12.71 -7.97 -1.69
N TRP A 159 12.42 -7.52 -2.91
CA TRP A 159 11.61 -8.25 -3.89
C TRP A 159 12.47 -9.18 -4.73
N ASN A 160 11.88 -10.29 -5.15
CA ASN A 160 12.55 -11.29 -5.97
C ASN A 160 11.85 -11.44 -7.33
N THR A 161 12.61 -11.86 -8.33
CA THR A 161 12.11 -12.33 -9.63
C THR A 161 12.54 -13.80 -9.78
N PRO A 162 11.71 -14.77 -9.34
CA PRO A 162 12.10 -16.18 -9.40
C PRO A 162 12.37 -16.62 -10.83
N ALA A 163 13.36 -17.48 -11.02
CA ALA A 163 13.61 -18.12 -12.31
C ALA A 163 12.40 -18.98 -12.75
N PRO A 164 12.18 -19.18 -14.06
CA PRO A 164 11.07 -20.00 -14.55
C PRO A 164 11.12 -21.42 -13.94
N ARG A 165 10.01 -21.82 -13.31
CA ARG A 165 9.90 -23.06 -12.51
C ARG A 165 9.92 -24.38 -13.32
N SER A 166 9.99 -24.35 -14.65
CA SER A 166 9.97 -25.55 -15.52
C SER A 166 10.58 -25.27 -16.92
N PRO A 167 11.18 -26.27 -17.60
CA PRO A 167 11.59 -26.16 -19.01
C PRO A 167 10.44 -25.79 -19.96
N SER A 168 9.20 -26.15 -19.63
CA SER A 168 8.01 -25.74 -20.38
C SER A 168 7.58 -24.29 -20.13
N SER A 169 8.00 -23.68 -19.00
CA SER A 169 7.82 -22.26 -18.70
C SER A 169 9.06 -21.42 -19.04
N ALA A 170 10.20 -22.04 -19.39
CA ALA A 170 11.38 -21.36 -19.92
C ALA A 170 11.13 -20.68 -21.28
N ALA A 171 10.08 -21.09 -22.00
CA ALA A 171 9.63 -20.42 -23.24
C ALA A 171 8.87 -19.10 -22.96
N VAL A 172 8.42 -18.86 -21.73
CA VAL A 172 7.81 -17.59 -21.33
C VAL A 172 8.93 -16.69 -20.82
N ARG A 173 9.27 -15.65 -21.58
CA ARG A 173 10.29 -14.66 -21.18
C ARG A 173 9.93 -14.12 -19.79
N ALA A 174 10.89 -14.18 -18.86
CA ALA A 174 10.70 -13.62 -17.53
C ALA A 174 10.35 -12.13 -17.66
N PRO A 175 9.42 -11.61 -16.85
CA PRO A 175 9.04 -10.22 -16.96
C PRO A 175 10.20 -9.31 -16.57
N LEU A 176 10.37 -8.25 -17.36
CA LEU A 176 11.43 -7.26 -17.21
C LEU A 176 11.11 -6.33 -16.02
N VAL A 177 11.84 -6.54 -14.92
CA VAL A 177 11.75 -5.74 -13.69
C VAL A 177 13.15 -5.44 -13.18
N ALA A 178 13.45 -4.16 -12.96
CA ALA A 178 14.70 -3.74 -12.32
C ALA A 178 14.42 -3.00 -11.01
N THR A 179 14.87 -3.58 -9.89
CA THR A 179 14.72 -3.02 -8.53
C THR A 179 15.81 -1.99 -8.19
N THR A 180 16.83 -1.88 -9.03
CA THR A 180 17.98 -0.98 -8.87
C THR A 180 17.73 0.42 -9.43
N PHE A 181 16.67 0.59 -10.23
CA PHE A 181 16.27 1.84 -10.86
C PHE A 181 14.90 2.30 -10.34
N PRO A 182 14.85 3.06 -9.22
CA PRO A 182 13.60 3.67 -8.77
C PRO A 182 13.07 4.66 -9.80
N VAL A 183 11.77 4.58 -10.07
CA VAL A 183 11.02 5.58 -10.84
C VAL A 183 9.97 6.23 -9.98
N THR A 184 9.66 7.48 -10.28
CA THR A 184 8.74 8.28 -9.49
C THR A 184 7.29 8.00 -9.86
N TYR A 185 6.43 8.07 -8.85
CA TYR A 185 4.98 8.14 -8.99
C TYR A 185 4.49 9.39 -8.26
N ALA A 186 3.82 10.27 -8.98
CA ALA A 186 3.34 11.54 -8.47
C ALA A 186 2.00 11.35 -7.74
N ASP A 187 2.06 11.47 -6.41
CA ASP A 187 0.91 11.39 -5.52
C ASP A 187 0.82 12.66 -4.65
N ARG A 188 -0.26 12.71 -3.88
CA ARG A 188 -0.79 13.83 -3.11
C ARG A 188 -0.01 14.07 -1.82
N VAL A 189 -0.38 15.14 -1.12
CA VAL A 189 0.11 15.46 0.23
C VAL A 189 -0.98 15.15 1.24
N LEU A 190 -0.62 14.54 2.37
CA LEU A 190 -1.49 14.36 3.52
C LEU A 190 -1.23 15.47 4.53
N ILE A 191 -2.27 16.25 4.83
CA ILE A 191 -2.25 17.28 5.86
C ILE A 191 -3.29 16.88 6.93
N PRO A 192 -2.84 16.38 8.09
CA PRO A 192 -3.74 16.11 9.21
C PRO A 192 -4.36 17.42 9.69
N LYS A 193 -5.68 17.42 9.94
CA LYS A 193 -6.35 18.56 10.58
C LYS A 193 -6.46 18.33 12.07
N HIS A 194 -6.18 19.37 12.84
CA HIS A 194 -6.54 19.43 14.24
C HIS A 194 -8.05 19.51 14.39
N ASP A 195 -8.65 18.42 14.89
CA ASP A 195 -10.05 18.41 15.32
C ASP A 195 -10.11 18.40 16.86
N PRO A 196 -10.41 19.55 17.51
CA PRO A 196 -10.52 19.64 18.97
C PRO A 196 -11.70 18.83 19.55
N TRP A 197 -12.60 18.29 18.72
CA TRP A 197 -13.71 17.43 19.15
C TRP A 197 -13.51 15.96 18.80
N ALA A 198 -12.38 15.59 18.18
CA ALA A 198 -12.06 14.20 17.83
C ALA A 198 -11.85 13.27 19.05
N HIS A 199 -11.82 13.80 20.27
CA HIS A 199 -11.88 13.02 21.51
C HIS A 199 -13.13 12.11 21.60
N HIS A 200 -14.16 12.38 20.79
CA HIS A 200 -15.39 11.59 20.73
C HIS A 200 -15.55 10.76 19.46
N ALA A 201 -14.58 10.79 18.53
CA ALA A 201 -14.63 9.97 17.32
C ALA A 201 -14.14 8.55 17.62
N THR A 202 -15.01 7.74 18.23
CA THR A 202 -14.89 6.27 18.32
C THR A 202 -14.94 5.56 16.95
N ALA A 203 -15.01 6.31 15.85
CA ALA A 203 -15.39 5.81 14.53
C ALA A 203 -14.23 5.30 13.63
N ALA A 204 -12.96 5.44 14.01
CA ALA A 204 -11.83 5.19 13.09
C ALA A 204 -11.14 3.82 13.21
N CYS A 205 -11.85 2.77 13.64
CA CYS A 205 -11.34 1.39 13.64
C CYS A 205 -12.34 0.35 13.11
N SER A 206 -13.48 0.78 12.55
CA SER A 206 -14.50 -0.16 12.04
C SER A 206 -14.21 -0.67 10.63
N THR A 207 -13.40 0.04 9.83
CA THR A 207 -12.98 -0.36 8.48
C THR A 207 -11.48 -0.15 8.24
N ALA A 208 -10.88 -1.11 7.54
CA ALA A 208 -9.55 -1.08 6.97
C ALA A 208 -9.64 -1.44 5.49
N GLN A 209 -8.53 -1.32 4.75
CA GLN A 209 -8.52 -1.57 3.33
C GLN A 209 -7.21 -2.18 2.81
N VAL A 210 -7.26 -2.69 1.58
CA VAL A 210 -6.10 -3.02 0.74
C VAL A 210 -6.29 -2.35 -0.62
N ASP A 211 -5.28 -1.60 -1.08
CA ASP A 211 -5.33 -0.88 -2.36
C ASP A 211 -4.91 -1.77 -3.55
N ASN A 212 -4.75 -1.16 -4.73
CA ASN A 212 -4.34 -1.81 -5.99
C ASN A 212 -5.34 -2.90 -6.40
N GLY A 213 -6.59 -2.48 -6.62
CA GLY A 213 -7.66 -3.37 -7.05
C GLY A 213 -8.43 -4.00 -5.91
N SER A 214 -9.49 -4.68 -6.29
CA SER A 214 -10.47 -5.27 -5.39
C SER A 214 -10.92 -6.59 -5.99
N VAL A 215 -11.96 -6.58 -6.83
CA VAL A 215 -12.45 -7.78 -7.51
C VAL A 215 -11.44 -8.41 -8.47
N GLU A 216 -10.49 -7.62 -8.99
CA GLU A 216 -9.43 -8.04 -9.90
C GLU A 216 -8.58 -9.18 -9.32
N ARG A 217 -8.56 -9.35 -7.99
CA ARG A 217 -7.82 -10.41 -7.29
C ARG A 217 -8.31 -11.82 -7.61
N TRP A 218 -9.59 -11.95 -7.95
CA TRP A 218 -10.21 -13.23 -8.33
C TRP A 218 -10.34 -13.40 -9.85
N GLU A 219 -10.16 -12.32 -10.62
CA GLU A 219 -10.40 -12.35 -12.06
C GLU A 219 -9.20 -12.86 -12.85
N ALA A 220 -9.48 -13.67 -13.87
CA ALA A 220 -8.47 -14.23 -14.77
C ALA A 220 -7.70 -13.14 -15.53
N ASP A 221 -8.37 -12.05 -15.91
CA ASP A 221 -7.74 -10.92 -16.61
C ASP A 221 -7.10 -9.89 -15.66
N GLY A 222 -7.37 -10.00 -14.35
CA GLY A 222 -6.80 -9.14 -13.31
C GLY A 222 -5.47 -9.70 -12.78
N TYR A 223 -5.47 -10.10 -11.51
CA TYR A 223 -4.33 -10.79 -10.88
C TYR A 223 -4.17 -12.25 -11.35
N GLY A 224 -5.24 -12.86 -11.89
CA GLY A 224 -5.18 -14.19 -12.48
C GLY A 224 -4.22 -14.28 -13.68
N ARG A 225 -4.03 -13.17 -14.41
CA ARG A 225 -3.16 -13.08 -15.59
C ARG A 225 -1.71 -13.41 -15.26
N ALA A 226 -1.26 -12.96 -14.10
CA ALA A 226 0.07 -13.22 -13.57
C ALA A 226 0.12 -14.39 -12.58
N ARG A 227 -1.02 -15.09 -12.39
CA ARG A 227 -1.20 -16.16 -11.40
C ARG A 227 -0.79 -15.75 -9.97
N THR A 228 -0.98 -14.49 -9.61
CA THR A 228 -0.43 -13.89 -8.37
C THR A 228 -0.81 -14.66 -7.11
N TYR A 229 -2.07 -15.05 -7.02
CA TYR A 229 -2.64 -15.76 -5.86
C TYR A 229 -2.92 -17.23 -6.14
N SER A 230 -2.33 -17.81 -7.21
CA SER A 230 -2.57 -19.19 -7.62
C SER A 230 -2.34 -20.20 -6.49
N TYR A 231 -1.21 -20.11 -5.78
CA TYR A 231 -0.91 -20.95 -4.62
C TYR A 231 -2.02 -20.94 -3.54
N ILE A 232 -2.63 -19.79 -3.29
CA ILE A 232 -3.71 -19.65 -2.30
C ILE A 232 -4.96 -20.37 -2.81
N PHE A 233 -5.36 -20.10 -4.06
CA PHE A 233 -6.51 -20.74 -4.70
C PHE A 233 -6.29 -22.24 -5.00
N GLU A 234 -5.04 -22.69 -5.05
CA GLU A 234 -4.64 -24.10 -5.16
C GLU A 234 -4.61 -24.82 -3.80
N GLY A 235 -4.93 -24.15 -2.69
CA GLY A 235 -5.00 -24.76 -1.35
C GLY A 235 -3.63 -24.88 -0.64
N TRP A 236 -2.63 -24.15 -1.10
CA TRP A 236 -1.28 -24.12 -0.55
C TRP A 236 -0.80 -22.68 -0.31
N TRP A 237 -1.55 -21.94 0.52
CA TRP A 237 -1.22 -20.55 0.87
C TRP A 237 0.16 -20.42 1.54
N GLU A 238 0.67 -21.46 2.17
CA GLU A 238 2.01 -21.46 2.80
C GLU A 238 3.11 -21.20 1.77
N GLY A 239 2.93 -21.73 0.56
CA GLY A 239 3.85 -21.58 -0.58
C GLY A 239 3.73 -20.24 -1.31
N HIS A 240 2.71 -19.43 -1.02
CA HIS A 240 2.59 -18.09 -1.59
C HIS A 240 3.75 -17.21 -1.10
N ASP A 241 4.46 -16.60 -2.04
CA ASP A 241 5.48 -15.59 -1.79
C ASP A 241 4.92 -14.20 -2.17
N PRO A 242 4.56 -13.35 -1.20
CA PRO A 242 4.08 -12.00 -1.48
C PRO A 242 5.09 -11.14 -2.25
N TRP A 243 6.39 -11.49 -2.13
CA TRP A 243 7.55 -10.75 -2.64
C TRP A 243 7.99 -11.16 -4.05
N ASP A 244 7.20 -12.00 -4.73
CA ASP A 244 7.42 -12.35 -6.14
C ASP A 244 6.94 -11.19 -7.04
N ALA A 245 7.90 -10.42 -7.57
CA ALA A 245 7.61 -9.29 -8.45
C ALA A 245 7.08 -9.75 -9.83
N SER A 246 7.48 -10.93 -10.30
CA SER A 246 7.08 -11.46 -11.60
C SER A 246 5.57 -11.72 -11.65
N ALA A 247 5.03 -12.13 -10.51
CA ALA A 247 3.62 -12.36 -10.29
C ALA A 247 2.80 -11.07 -10.13
N ARG A 248 3.42 -9.88 -10.13
CA ARG A 248 2.72 -8.59 -9.96
C ARG A 248 2.84 -7.66 -11.14
N VAL A 249 4.02 -7.58 -11.76
CA VAL A 249 4.26 -6.68 -12.89
C VAL A 249 3.36 -6.98 -14.09
N LEU A 250 2.90 -8.22 -14.23
CA LEU A 250 1.98 -8.66 -15.30
C LEU A 250 0.51 -8.61 -14.90
N ALA A 251 0.19 -8.31 -13.64
CA ALA A 251 -1.19 -8.24 -13.17
C ALA A 251 -1.86 -6.95 -13.64
N SER A 252 -3.17 -6.99 -13.82
CA SER A 252 -3.99 -5.80 -14.08
C SER A 252 -4.80 -5.46 -12.83
N PRO A 253 -4.33 -4.55 -11.97
CA PRO A 253 -5.01 -4.20 -10.72
C PRO A 253 -6.20 -3.26 -10.89
N ASP A 254 -6.46 -2.74 -12.10
CA ASP A 254 -7.62 -1.92 -12.42
C ASP A 254 -8.23 -2.38 -13.75
N LEU A 255 -9.39 -3.04 -13.68
CA LEU A 255 -10.17 -3.44 -14.86
C LEU A 255 -11.39 -2.55 -15.09
N TYR A 256 -11.71 -1.64 -14.17
CA TYR A 256 -12.98 -0.91 -14.13
C TYR A 256 -12.84 0.60 -14.15
N GLY A 257 -11.62 1.13 -14.18
CA GLY A 257 -11.34 2.56 -14.28
C GLY A 257 -11.82 3.36 -13.07
N GLY A 258 -11.71 2.79 -11.87
CA GLY A 258 -12.21 3.38 -10.63
C GLY A 258 -11.51 4.69 -10.22
N ALA A 259 -12.22 5.51 -9.44
CA ALA A 259 -11.62 6.67 -8.78
C ALA A 259 -10.66 6.17 -7.69
N GLY A 260 -9.38 6.57 -7.76
CA GLY A 260 -8.33 6.02 -6.89
C GLY A 260 -7.56 4.83 -7.50
N ARG A 261 -7.71 4.58 -8.81
CA ARG A 261 -6.88 3.62 -9.54
C ARG A 261 -5.39 3.93 -9.40
N CYS A 262 -4.57 2.90 -9.53
CA CYS A 262 -3.13 3.01 -9.65
C CYS A 262 -2.68 2.21 -10.88
N SER A 263 -2.16 2.91 -11.89
CA SER A 263 -1.68 2.29 -13.12
C SER A 263 -0.18 1.95 -13.07
N ALA A 264 0.52 2.36 -12.01
CA ALA A 264 1.90 1.99 -11.76
C ALA A 264 2.00 0.77 -10.84
N PHE A 265 2.96 -0.12 -11.12
CA PHE A 265 3.35 -1.17 -10.19
C PHE A 265 4.16 -0.56 -9.04
N ARG A 266 3.54 -0.47 -7.86
CA ARG A 266 4.16 -0.05 -6.60
C ARG A 266 4.65 -1.30 -5.84
N MET A 267 5.96 -1.45 -5.70
CA MET A 267 6.54 -2.48 -4.83
C MET A 267 6.29 -2.16 -3.36
N PHE A 268 6.25 -0.88 -3.03
CA PHE A 268 5.77 -0.43 -1.73
C PHE A 268 4.91 0.81 -1.91
N GLN A 269 3.85 0.89 -1.12
CA GLN A 269 3.32 2.19 -0.74
C GLN A 269 4.31 2.87 0.24
N GLY A 270 4.22 4.18 0.42
CA GLY A 270 5.11 4.83 1.38
C GLY A 270 4.80 6.29 1.63
N TRP A 271 5.23 6.76 2.80
CA TRP A 271 5.08 8.14 3.27
C TRP A 271 6.43 8.69 3.73
N LEU A 272 6.77 9.89 3.27
CA LEU A 272 7.89 10.67 3.81
C LEU A 272 7.33 11.74 4.75
N SER A 273 7.74 11.71 6.02
CA SER A 273 7.32 12.70 7.02
C SER A 273 8.11 14.00 6.85
N LEU A 274 7.44 15.15 6.90
CA LEU A 274 8.07 16.48 6.82
C LEU A 274 8.07 17.23 8.15
N GLY A 275 7.32 16.76 9.14
CA GLY A 275 7.10 17.51 10.36
C GLY A 275 7.07 16.63 11.58
N ASP A 276 7.16 17.29 12.74
CA ASP A 276 7.24 16.58 13.99
C ASP A 276 5.87 15.97 14.32
N SER A 277 5.89 14.71 14.75
CA SER A 277 4.74 14.00 15.27
C SER A 277 4.82 13.84 16.80
N GLN A 278 5.88 14.36 17.44
CA GLN A 278 5.98 14.51 18.89
C GLN A 278 4.94 15.53 19.34
N HIS A 279 3.97 15.06 20.11
CA HIS A 279 3.07 15.95 20.84
C HIS A 279 3.83 16.64 21.97
N GLU A 280 3.66 17.95 22.13
CA GLU A 280 3.72 18.55 23.46
C GLU A 280 2.63 17.88 24.31
N GLU A 281 3.03 17.18 25.39
CA GLU A 281 2.13 16.57 26.36
C GLU A 281 1.25 17.65 27.03
N PHE A 282 0.09 17.95 26.46
CA PHE A 282 -0.95 18.66 27.19
C PHE A 282 -1.63 17.68 28.16
N SER A 283 -1.15 17.70 29.41
CA SER A 283 -1.75 16.99 30.55
C SER A 283 -3.16 17.53 30.83
N LEU A 284 -4.18 16.93 30.20
CA LEU A 284 -5.54 16.96 30.69
C LEU A 284 -5.90 15.55 31.16
N GLU A 285 -6.42 15.47 32.38
CA GLU A 285 -6.76 14.25 33.11
C GLU A 285 -7.54 13.27 32.21
N ARG A 286 -6.95 12.10 31.93
CA ARG A 286 -7.54 11.04 31.10
C ARG A 286 -8.59 10.26 31.88
N GLU A 287 -9.84 10.28 31.40
CA GLU A 287 -10.81 9.22 31.70
C GLU A 287 -10.41 7.92 30.95
N PRO A 288 -10.59 6.73 31.55
CA PRO A 288 -10.14 5.48 30.96
C PRO A 288 -11.08 5.05 29.82
N CYS A 289 -10.74 5.41 28.58
CA CYS A 289 -11.29 4.76 27.41
C CYS A 289 -10.67 3.36 27.27
N ASN A 290 -11.42 2.33 27.66
CA ASN A 290 -11.09 0.92 27.40
C ASN A 290 -11.19 0.62 25.90
N GLU A 291 -10.27 1.10 25.07
CA GLU A 291 -10.05 0.58 23.70
C GLU A 291 -8.76 1.14 23.08
N ILE A 292 -7.80 0.23 22.86
CA ILE A 292 -6.54 0.39 22.10
C ILE A 292 -5.56 1.45 22.65
N GLU A 293 -4.93 1.17 23.79
CA GLU A 293 -3.64 1.77 24.20
C GLU A 293 -2.46 0.88 23.78
N ARG A 294 -2.38 0.46 22.51
CA ARG A 294 -1.15 -0.13 21.95
C ARG A 294 -0.43 0.91 21.09
N GLY A 295 0.47 1.63 21.76
CA GLY A 295 1.37 2.60 21.14
C GLY A 295 0.78 4.01 21.06
N SER A 296 1.51 4.99 21.58
CA SER A 296 1.25 6.43 21.41
C SER A 296 1.65 6.92 19.99
N GLY A 297 1.43 6.09 18.97
CA GLY A 297 1.82 6.38 17.59
C GLY A 297 0.91 7.46 16.99
N SER A 298 1.50 8.59 16.62
CA SER A 298 0.82 9.77 16.05
C SER A 298 0.94 9.87 14.52
N SER A 299 1.42 8.81 13.85
CA SER A 299 1.61 8.79 12.39
C SER A 299 0.31 8.77 11.57
N GLY A 300 -0.82 8.45 12.20
CA GLY A 300 -2.12 8.37 11.54
C GLY A 300 -2.35 7.13 10.66
N LEU A 301 -1.45 6.13 10.74
CA LEU A 301 -1.62 4.82 10.08
C LEU A 301 -1.66 3.70 11.12
N ALA A 302 -2.58 2.76 10.92
CA ALA A 302 -2.54 1.45 11.56
C ALA A 302 -2.57 0.35 10.50
N VAL A 303 -1.89 -0.76 10.76
CA VAL A 303 -1.76 -1.88 9.83
C VAL A 303 -2.00 -3.21 10.50
N VAL A 304 -2.35 -4.25 9.74
CA VAL A 304 -2.33 -5.64 10.20
C VAL A 304 -1.01 -6.27 9.72
N PRO A 305 0.04 -6.38 10.56
CA PRO A 305 1.38 -6.81 10.15
C PRO A 305 1.50 -8.33 9.98
N LEU A 306 0.50 -8.94 9.34
CA LEU A 306 0.33 -10.37 9.08
C LEU A 306 0.26 -10.65 7.57
N LEU A 307 1.17 -10.04 6.80
CA LEU A 307 1.12 -9.91 5.34
C LEU A 307 0.58 -11.15 4.61
N LYS A 308 1.22 -12.31 4.78
CA LYS A 308 0.83 -13.55 4.09
C LYS A 308 -0.52 -14.09 4.57
N HIS A 309 -0.70 -14.21 5.89
CA HIS A 309 -1.89 -14.83 6.49
C HIS A 309 -3.14 -14.00 6.21
N ALA A 310 -3.05 -12.68 6.39
CA ALA A 310 -4.15 -11.77 6.15
C ALA A 310 -4.56 -11.76 4.67
N ALA A 311 -3.59 -11.74 3.75
CA ALA A 311 -3.85 -11.83 2.31
C ALA A 311 -4.56 -13.13 1.93
N ALA A 312 -4.04 -14.28 2.37
CA ALA A 312 -4.69 -15.57 2.15
C ALA A 312 -6.11 -15.62 2.73
N TYR A 313 -6.32 -15.03 3.90
CA TYR A 313 -7.61 -15.06 4.58
C TYR A 313 -8.68 -14.31 3.80
N PHE A 314 -8.46 -13.05 3.44
CA PHE A 314 -9.50 -12.28 2.74
C PHE A 314 -9.74 -12.82 1.32
N LEU A 315 -8.73 -13.42 0.68
CA LEU A 315 -8.88 -14.07 -0.63
C LEU A 315 -9.72 -15.35 -0.58
N LEU A 316 -9.57 -16.15 0.49
CA LEU A 316 -10.32 -17.39 0.69
C LEU A 316 -11.69 -17.17 1.34
N ARG A 317 -11.87 -16.10 2.12
CA ARG A 317 -13.10 -15.81 2.86
C ARG A 317 -14.39 -15.91 2.02
N PRO A 318 -14.44 -15.46 0.75
CA PRO A 318 -15.64 -15.56 -0.08
C PRO A 318 -16.15 -16.99 -0.36
N PHE A 319 -15.31 -18.01 -0.18
CA PHE A 319 -15.66 -19.39 -0.46
C PHE A 319 -16.24 -20.14 0.74
N PHE A 320 -16.21 -19.54 1.94
CA PHE A 320 -16.60 -20.20 3.18
C PHE A 320 -17.83 -19.55 3.83
N SER A 321 -18.64 -20.36 4.49
CA SER A 321 -19.78 -19.92 5.30
C SER A 321 -19.75 -20.57 6.68
N PRO A 322 -20.32 -19.92 7.71
CA PRO A 322 -20.50 -20.56 9.00
C PRO A 322 -21.59 -21.64 8.92
N LYS A 323 -21.38 -22.79 9.59
CA LYS A 323 -22.33 -23.91 9.71
C LYS A 323 -23.48 -23.58 10.65
N THR A 324 -23.21 -22.76 11.67
CA THR A 324 -24.18 -22.41 12.71
C THR A 324 -24.08 -20.93 13.08
N ALA A 325 -25.24 -20.29 13.24
CA ALA A 325 -25.35 -19.12 14.11
C ALA A 325 -25.33 -19.66 15.55
N VAL A 326 -24.35 -19.23 16.36
CA VAL A 326 -24.08 -19.80 17.69
C VAL A 326 -25.22 -19.42 18.67
N TYR A 327 -26.34 -20.14 18.61
CA TYR A 327 -27.50 -19.99 19.48
C TYR A 327 -27.43 -20.95 20.68
N ASN A 328 -26.26 -21.04 21.33
CA ASN A 328 -26.18 -21.69 22.64
C ASN A 328 -26.28 -20.64 23.75
N GLU A 329 -27.47 -20.45 24.29
CA GLU A 329 -27.75 -19.45 25.35
C GLU A 329 -26.94 -19.66 26.62
N THR A 330 -26.36 -20.86 26.83
CA THR A 330 -25.55 -21.18 28.01
C THR A 330 -24.11 -20.68 27.94
N LEU A 331 -23.62 -20.29 26.76
CA LEU A 331 -22.26 -19.79 26.59
C LEU A 331 -22.16 -18.28 26.89
N THR A 332 -21.03 -17.88 27.49
CA THR A 332 -20.68 -16.46 27.64
C THR A 332 -20.49 -15.80 26.26
N PRO A 333 -20.62 -14.46 26.13
CA PRO A 333 -20.36 -13.78 24.86
C PRO A 333 -19.00 -14.12 24.24
N THR A 334 -17.94 -14.19 25.06
CA THR A 334 -16.59 -14.58 24.61
C THR A 334 -16.57 -16.02 24.08
N ALA A 335 -17.14 -16.98 24.81
CA ALA A 335 -17.17 -18.38 24.36
C ALA A 335 -18.02 -18.57 23.10
N LYS A 336 -19.10 -17.78 22.92
CA LYS A 336 -19.88 -17.75 21.68
C LYS A 336 -19.03 -17.24 20.50
N TRP A 337 -18.25 -16.19 20.73
CA TRP A 337 -17.37 -15.62 19.72
C TRP A 337 -16.25 -16.59 19.34
N GLU A 338 -15.61 -17.24 20.30
CA GLU A 338 -14.60 -18.28 20.05
C GLU A 338 -15.18 -19.46 19.28
N ALA A 339 -16.38 -19.93 19.63
CA ALA A 339 -17.07 -20.99 18.89
C ALA A 339 -17.42 -20.56 17.46
N PHE A 340 -17.82 -19.30 17.26
CA PHE A 340 -18.10 -18.75 15.94
C PHE A 340 -16.86 -18.71 15.05
N LEU A 341 -15.71 -18.31 15.61
CA LEU A 341 -14.41 -18.24 14.92
C LEU A 341 -13.68 -19.59 14.80
N SER A 342 -14.21 -20.65 15.41
CA SER A 342 -13.59 -21.98 15.37
C SER A 342 -13.57 -22.55 13.96
N GLU A 343 -12.48 -23.22 13.58
CA GLU A 343 -12.37 -23.92 12.29
C GLU A 343 -13.51 -24.93 12.07
N GLU A 344 -14.04 -25.51 13.15
CA GLU A 344 -15.14 -26.47 13.09
C GLU A 344 -16.46 -25.85 12.62
N ASN A 345 -16.65 -24.53 12.83
CA ASN A 345 -17.86 -23.82 12.48
C ASN A 345 -17.85 -23.32 11.03
N TRP A 346 -16.76 -23.45 10.27
CA TRP A 346 -16.72 -22.95 8.89
C TRP A 346 -16.66 -24.11 7.89
N THR A 347 -17.38 -23.96 6.78
CA THR A 347 -17.38 -24.94 5.70
C THR A 347 -17.20 -24.27 4.36
N LEU A 348 -16.52 -24.95 3.45
CA LEU A 348 -16.44 -24.55 2.06
C LEU A 348 -17.85 -24.66 1.45
N VAL A 349 -18.30 -23.61 0.78
CA VAL A 349 -19.55 -23.62 0.02
C VAL A 349 -19.34 -24.55 -1.20
N PRO A 350 -20.28 -25.45 -1.52
CA PRO A 350 -20.17 -26.32 -2.70
C PRO A 350 -20.00 -25.53 -4.01
N PRO A 351 -19.30 -26.06 -5.03
CA PRO A 351 -19.08 -25.34 -6.30
C PRO A 351 -20.36 -24.88 -7.00
N ASP A 352 -21.44 -25.65 -6.91
CA ASP A 352 -22.76 -25.37 -7.48
C ASP A 352 -23.60 -24.37 -6.65
N GLU A 353 -23.20 -24.10 -5.41
CA GLU A 353 -23.86 -23.16 -4.51
C GLU A 353 -23.08 -21.83 -4.34
N GLN A 354 -21.99 -21.64 -5.08
CA GLN A 354 -21.22 -20.40 -5.04
C GLN A 354 -22.08 -19.19 -5.43
N ASN A 355 -22.12 -18.17 -4.57
CA ASN A 355 -22.79 -16.89 -4.85
C ASN A 355 -21.80 -15.85 -5.40
N SER A 356 -22.28 -14.68 -5.82
CA SER A 356 -21.47 -13.59 -6.38
C SER A 356 -20.87 -12.63 -5.33
N ILE A 357 -20.90 -12.98 -4.04
CA ILE A 357 -20.38 -12.13 -2.96
C ILE A 357 -18.87 -12.39 -2.81
N LEU A 358 -18.09 -11.30 -2.81
CA LEU A 358 -16.63 -11.29 -2.58
C LEU A 358 -16.20 -10.57 -1.30
N HIS A 359 -17.13 -10.30 -0.38
CA HIS A 359 -16.89 -9.76 0.97
C HIS A 359 -15.94 -8.55 1.00
N GLY A 360 -16.50 -7.34 0.85
CA GLY A 360 -15.73 -6.08 0.85
C GLY A 360 -15.06 -5.75 -0.49
N ALA A 361 -15.08 -6.68 -1.45
CA ALA A 361 -14.60 -6.41 -2.81
C ALA A 361 -15.72 -5.86 -3.71
N LEU A 362 -15.48 -4.72 -4.34
CA LEU A 362 -16.38 -4.08 -5.31
C LEU A 362 -15.57 -3.55 -6.50
N PRO A 363 -16.09 -3.65 -7.75
CA PRO A 363 -15.45 -3.03 -8.91
C PRO A 363 -15.22 -1.53 -8.67
N SER A 364 -14.03 -1.03 -9.02
CA SER A 364 -13.66 0.40 -8.89
C SER A 364 -13.39 0.92 -7.46
N TYR A 365 -13.42 0.08 -6.43
CA TYR A 365 -13.10 0.46 -5.05
C TYR A 365 -11.84 -0.26 -4.56
N ALA A 366 -11.30 0.16 -3.41
CA ALA A 366 -10.34 -0.65 -2.66
C ALA A 366 -11.02 -1.92 -2.10
N GLN A 367 -10.23 -2.92 -1.71
CA GLN A 367 -10.76 -4.03 -0.92
C GLN A 367 -11.06 -3.54 0.49
N GLU A 368 -12.34 -3.52 0.88
CA GLU A 368 -12.73 -3.19 2.25
C GLU A 368 -12.55 -4.41 3.17
N ILE A 369 -12.05 -4.15 4.38
CA ILE A 369 -11.85 -5.12 5.45
C ILE A 369 -12.54 -4.59 6.71
N ASN A 370 -13.45 -5.38 7.30
CA ASN A 370 -14.17 -4.99 8.51
C ASN A 370 -14.48 -6.22 9.39
N ASN A 371 -14.85 -6.00 10.66
CA ASN A 371 -15.09 -7.08 11.61
C ASN A 371 -16.30 -7.97 11.27
N LEU A 372 -17.25 -7.46 10.46
CA LEU A 372 -18.45 -8.21 10.06
C LEU A 372 -18.11 -9.24 8.97
N SER A 373 -17.44 -8.79 7.90
CA SER A 373 -17.08 -9.62 6.75
C SER A 373 -15.82 -10.47 7.01
N HIS A 374 -14.91 -9.97 7.85
CA HIS A 374 -13.59 -10.57 8.11
C HIS A 374 -13.33 -10.83 9.62
N PRO A 375 -14.21 -11.57 10.31
CA PRO A 375 -14.21 -11.64 11.78
C PRO A 375 -12.94 -12.30 12.37
N HIS A 376 -12.32 -13.26 11.68
CA HIS A 376 -11.08 -13.90 12.16
C HIS A 376 -9.85 -12.99 12.12
N LEU A 377 -9.89 -11.86 11.39
CA LEU A 377 -8.81 -10.89 11.45
C LEU A 377 -8.76 -10.16 12.80
N ARG A 378 -9.85 -10.16 13.59
CA ARG A 378 -9.92 -9.53 14.92
C ARG A 378 -9.30 -8.13 14.89
N LEU A 379 -9.82 -7.22 14.05
CA LEU A 379 -9.13 -5.95 13.75
C LEU A 379 -8.82 -5.11 15.01
N GLY A 380 -9.66 -5.19 16.05
CA GLY A 380 -9.39 -4.52 17.33
C GLY A 380 -8.13 -5.02 18.06
N GLU A 381 -7.63 -6.19 17.70
CA GLU A 381 -6.42 -6.80 18.25
C GLU A 381 -5.26 -6.85 17.26
N SER A 382 -5.55 -7.00 15.96
CA SER A 382 -4.53 -7.17 14.95
C SER A 382 -4.07 -5.87 14.30
N LEU A 383 -4.83 -4.78 14.42
CA LEU A 383 -4.39 -3.45 13.98
C LEU A 383 -3.33 -2.90 14.96
N VAL A 384 -2.14 -2.71 14.44
CA VAL A 384 -1.01 -2.10 15.14
C VAL A 384 -0.80 -0.70 14.60
N ARG A 385 -0.82 0.30 15.48
CA ARG A 385 -0.52 1.69 15.13
C ARG A 385 0.96 1.86 14.80
N VAL A 386 1.23 2.53 13.69
CA VAL A 386 2.61 2.86 13.29
C VAL A 386 3.19 3.86 14.28
N PRO A 387 4.42 3.64 14.80
CA PRO A 387 5.12 4.58 15.66
C PRO A 387 5.16 6.00 15.10
N SER A 388 5.35 6.99 15.97
CA SER A 388 5.63 8.37 15.55
C SER A 388 6.79 8.42 14.57
N LEU A 389 6.64 9.25 13.53
CA LEU A 389 7.61 9.49 12.48
C LEU A 389 8.25 10.87 12.72
N GLY A 390 9.57 10.94 12.81
CA GLY A 390 10.30 12.20 12.85
C GLY A 390 10.36 12.84 11.47
N PRO A 391 10.66 14.15 11.38
CA PRO A 391 10.90 14.80 10.10
C PRO A 391 12.02 14.08 9.33
N GLY A 392 11.73 13.69 8.09
CA GLY A 392 12.65 12.99 7.20
C GLY A 392 12.65 11.48 7.32
N ASP A 393 11.83 10.89 8.20
CA ASP A 393 11.59 9.45 8.23
C ASP A 393 10.76 8.99 7.03
N TYR A 394 11.09 7.81 6.50
CA TYR A 394 10.40 7.20 5.36
C TYR A 394 9.76 5.87 5.78
N LEU A 395 8.43 5.84 5.78
CA LEU A 395 7.62 4.65 6.03
C LEU A 395 7.34 3.94 4.72
N VAL A 396 7.51 2.61 4.68
CA VAL A 396 7.12 1.77 3.52
C VAL A 396 6.29 0.59 3.97
N TRP A 397 5.26 0.24 3.18
CA TRP A 397 4.50 -0.99 3.38
C TRP A 397 4.12 -1.66 2.07
N HIS A 398 4.00 -2.98 2.13
CA HIS A 398 3.75 -3.85 1.01
C HIS A 398 2.32 -3.63 0.46
N PRO A 399 2.09 -3.70 -0.87
CA PRO A 399 0.80 -3.40 -1.50
C PRO A 399 -0.38 -4.24 -1.01
N ASP A 400 -0.14 -5.47 -0.55
CA ASP A 400 -1.18 -6.35 0.01
C ASP A 400 -1.41 -6.18 1.53
N LEU A 401 -0.71 -5.24 2.18
CA LEU A 401 -0.87 -5.05 3.62
C LEU A 401 -2.18 -4.32 3.92
N ILE A 402 -3.00 -4.92 4.79
CA ILE A 402 -4.22 -4.31 5.30
C ILE A 402 -3.84 -3.11 6.16
N HIS A 403 -4.44 -1.96 5.88
CA HIS A 403 -4.16 -0.73 6.58
C HIS A 403 -5.42 0.13 6.74
N THR A 404 -5.40 1.01 7.72
CA THR A 404 -6.41 2.05 7.91
C THR A 404 -5.71 3.34 8.29
N ALA A 405 -6.15 4.44 7.68
CA ALA A 405 -5.65 5.77 7.99
C ALA A 405 -6.68 6.47 8.88
N ALA A 406 -6.29 6.75 10.12
CA ALA A 406 -7.10 7.49 11.08
C ALA A 406 -6.38 8.80 11.41
N VAL A 407 -7.12 9.88 11.65
CA VAL A 407 -6.54 11.09 12.24
C VAL A 407 -6.31 10.78 13.73
N PRO A 408 -5.07 10.78 14.24
CA PRO A 408 -4.82 10.59 15.67
C PRO A 408 -5.53 11.69 16.48
N PRO A 409 -6.06 11.38 17.68
CA PRO A 409 -6.55 12.41 18.58
C PRO A 409 -5.46 13.46 18.86
N GLY A 410 -5.75 14.73 18.57
CA GLY A 410 -4.82 15.86 18.73
C GLY A 410 -3.82 16.07 17.58
N ALA A 411 -3.83 15.24 16.53
CA ALA A 411 -2.96 15.46 15.37
C ALA A 411 -3.16 16.87 14.81
N ASN A 412 -2.08 17.58 14.54
CA ASN A 412 -2.12 18.95 14.06
C ASN A 412 -1.49 19.05 12.66
N GLU A 413 -1.66 20.21 12.02
CA GLU A 413 -1.09 20.51 10.70
C GLU A 413 0.46 20.50 10.70
N ALA A 414 1.10 20.27 11.85
CA ALA A 414 2.55 20.13 11.94
C ALA A 414 3.02 18.82 11.32
N THR A 415 2.22 17.74 11.32
CA THR A 415 2.63 16.42 10.80
C THR A 415 2.24 16.24 9.33
N MET A 416 2.90 16.97 8.42
CA MET A 416 2.68 16.81 6.97
C MET A 416 3.40 15.56 6.43
N MET A 417 2.73 14.79 5.58
CA MET A 417 3.32 13.61 4.93
C MET A 417 3.20 13.69 3.41
N LEU A 418 4.27 13.33 2.71
CA LEU A 418 4.25 13.16 1.26
C LEU A 418 3.94 11.71 0.91
N CYS A 419 2.91 11.46 0.10
CA CYS A 419 2.69 10.14 -0.50
C CYS A 419 3.80 9.87 -1.53
N LEU A 420 4.64 8.89 -1.24
CA LEU A 420 5.88 8.62 -1.96
C LEU A 420 6.13 7.11 -2.03
N PRO A 421 5.48 6.37 -2.95
CA PRO A 421 5.66 4.94 -3.09
C PRO A 421 7.03 4.59 -3.72
N ALA A 422 7.50 3.37 -3.51
CA ALA A 422 8.68 2.84 -4.18
C ALA A 422 8.26 2.03 -5.41
N CYS A 423 8.63 2.50 -6.60
CA CYS A 423 8.26 1.89 -7.88
C CYS A 423 9.53 1.47 -8.65
N PRO A 424 9.62 0.21 -9.11
CA PRO A 424 10.75 -0.27 -9.90
C PRO A 424 10.63 0.16 -11.37
N LEU A 425 11.74 0.15 -12.11
CA LEU A 425 11.69 0.30 -13.56
C LEU A 425 11.13 -0.99 -14.19
N THR A 426 10.04 -0.84 -14.93
CA THR A 426 9.34 -1.90 -15.67
C THR A 426 8.73 -1.28 -16.93
N GLN A 427 8.25 -2.11 -17.85
CA GLN A 427 7.55 -1.60 -19.05
C GLN A 427 6.32 -0.76 -18.68
N GLY A 428 5.48 -1.27 -17.77
CA GLY A 428 4.28 -0.56 -17.30
C GLY A 428 4.63 0.76 -16.64
N ASN A 429 5.65 0.78 -15.78
CA ASN A 429 6.06 2.01 -15.10
C ASN A 429 6.74 3.00 -16.04
N ALA A 430 7.47 2.56 -17.07
CA ALA A 430 8.03 3.45 -18.09
C ALA A 430 6.92 4.12 -18.93
N LEU A 431 5.86 3.37 -19.28
CA LEU A 431 4.67 3.93 -19.95
C LEU A 431 3.95 4.96 -19.07
N TYR A 432 3.79 4.67 -17.78
CA TYR A 432 3.25 5.62 -16.82
C TYR A 432 4.13 6.87 -16.72
N LEU A 433 5.44 6.69 -16.60
CA LEU A 433 6.41 7.77 -16.44
C LEU A 433 6.42 8.71 -17.65
N ALA A 434 6.21 8.20 -18.87
CA ALA A 434 6.04 9.03 -20.06
C ALA A 434 4.83 9.98 -19.96
N GLN A 435 3.70 9.48 -19.44
CA GLN A 435 2.49 10.29 -19.20
C GLN A 435 2.71 11.28 -18.05
N GLN A 436 3.34 10.82 -16.97
CA GLN A 436 3.68 11.65 -15.82
C GLN A 436 4.59 12.82 -16.21
N ARG A 437 5.64 12.57 -17.00
CA ARG A 437 6.55 13.60 -17.52
C ARG A 437 5.77 14.69 -18.25
N LYS A 438 4.84 14.30 -19.14
CA LYS A 438 3.98 15.25 -19.84
C LYS A 438 3.12 16.06 -18.85
N ALA A 439 2.53 15.40 -17.84
CA ALA A 439 1.73 16.06 -16.82
C ALA A 439 2.57 17.08 -16.00
N PHE A 440 3.78 16.71 -15.59
CA PHE A 440 4.73 17.58 -14.89
C PHE A 440 5.08 18.82 -15.70
N MET A 441 5.46 18.66 -16.97
CA MET A 441 5.83 19.78 -17.85
C MET A 441 4.68 20.78 -18.04
N LEU A 442 3.43 20.27 -18.08
CA LEU A 442 2.24 21.10 -18.24
C LEU A 442 1.68 21.61 -16.89
N GLY A 443 2.05 21.01 -15.75
CA GLY A 443 1.44 21.22 -14.44
C GLY A 443 0.01 20.69 -14.35
N ASN A 444 -0.32 19.66 -15.12
CA ASN A 444 -1.60 18.97 -15.03
C ASN A 444 -1.57 17.99 -13.85
N PRO A 445 -2.74 17.53 -13.33
CA PRO A 445 -2.77 16.46 -12.35
C PRO A 445 -1.99 15.23 -12.82
N ALA A 446 -1.45 14.47 -11.87
CA ALA A 446 -0.80 13.19 -12.20
C ALA A 446 -1.79 12.24 -12.92
N PRO A 447 -1.31 11.35 -13.82
CA PRO A 447 -2.17 10.63 -14.77
C PRO A 447 -3.36 9.88 -14.15
N ASP A 448 -3.18 9.26 -12.98
CA ASP A 448 -4.23 8.50 -12.29
C ASP A 448 -5.28 9.37 -11.59
N PHE A 449 -4.98 10.65 -11.39
CA PHE A 449 -5.87 11.62 -10.74
C PHE A 449 -6.58 12.52 -11.76
N ALA A 450 -6.15 12.51 -13.03
CA ALA A 450 -6.68 13.38 -14.08
C ALA A 450 -8.14 13.08 -14.49
N SER A 451 -8.68 11.90 -14.17
CA SER A 451 -10.03 11.46 -14.60
C SER A 451 -11.10 11.55 -13.48
N GLY A 452 -10.71 11.84 -12.24
CA GLY A 452 -11.53 11.66 -11.04
C GLY A 452 -12.60 12.72 -10.75
N GLY A 453 -13.16 13.39 -11.76
CA GLY A 453 -14.27 14.34 -11.58
C GLY A 453 -13.93 15.67 -10.88
N GLY A 454 -12.77 15.79 -10.23
CA GLY A 454 -12.17 17.02 -9.72
C GLY A 454 -11.53 17.89 -10.80
N GLY A 455 -12.26 18.13 -11.88
CA GLY A 455 -11.88 19.04 -12.96
C GLY A 455 -10.80 18.52 -13.90
N ALA A 456 -11.12 18.55 -15.20
CA ALA A 456 -10.19 18.97 -16.25
C ALA A 456 -9.76 20.43 -16.03
N GLY A 457 -9.35 20.74 -14.80
CA GLY A 457 -8.89 22.02 -14.34
C GLY A 457 -7.40 22.09 -14.59
N ARG A 458 -6.95 23.30 -14.87
CA ARG A 458 -5.56 23.65 -15.10
C ARG A 458 -4.64 23.42 -13.87
N ALA A 459 -5.05 22.64 -12.85
CA ALA A 459 -4.33 22.25 -11.63
C ALA A 459 -3.21 23.21 -11.22
N GLU A 460 -1.96 22.76 -11.28
CA GLU A 460 -0.78 23.55 -10.92
C GLU A 460 -0.21 24.34 -12.10
N SER A 461 -0.87 24.36 -13.26
CA SER A 461 -0.36 25.00 -14.48
C SER A 461 -0.19 26.52 -14.37
N TYR A 462 -0.87 27.18 -13.43
CA TYR A 462 -0.68 28.60 -13.10
C TYR A 462 -0.10 28.85 -11.72
N HIS A 463 0.42 27.82 -11.06
CA HIS A 463 1.01 28.03 -9.75
C HIS A 463 2.27 28.89 -9.86
N VAL A 464 2.35 29.89 -9.00
CA VAL A 464 3.56 30.68 -8.84
C VAL A 464 4.57 29.83 -8.07
N GLY A 465 5.80 29.76 -8.57
CA GLY A 465 6.88 28.98 -7.96
C GLY A 465 6.82 27.48 -8.26
N ARG A 466 6.06 27.05 -9.29
CA ARG A 466 6.08 25.64 -9.71
C ARG A 466 7.47 25.28 -10.29
N PRO A 467 8.11 24.19 -9.81
CA PRO A 467 9.39 23.73 -10.32
C PRO A 467 9.33 23.26 -11.78
N GLY A 468 10.47 23.31 -12.45
CA GLY A 468 10.75 22.75 -13.77
C GLY A 468 11.86 21.70 -13.74
N VAL A 469 12.36 21.36 -14.93
CA VAL A 469 13.42 20.35 -15.12
C VAL A 469 14.71 20.73 -14.39
N GLN A 470 15.04 22.03 -14.35
CA GLN A 470 16.22 22.52 -13.66
C GLN A 470 16.17 22.22 -12.16
N ASP A 471 15.01 22.42 -11.51
CA ASP A 471 14.84 22.11 -10.09
C ASP A 471 14.99 20.61 -9.79
N VAL A 472 14.57 19.73 -10.71
CA VAL A 472 14.80 18.28 -10.61
C VAL A 472 16.30 17.99 -10.65
N SER A 473 17.01 18.60 -11.61
CA SER A 473 18.45 18.44 -11.76
C SER A 473 19.22 18.95 -10.54
N GLU A 474 18.80 20.08 -9.95
CA GLU A 474 19.43 20.64 -8.75
C GLU A 474 19.18 19.79 -7.51
N ALA A 475 17.99 19.17 -7.41
CA ALA A 475 17.64 18.32 -6.27
C ALA A 475 18.31 16.94 -6.30
N GLY A 476 18.52 16.36 -7.49
CA GLY A 476 18.91 14.95 -7.61
C GLY A 476 19.92 14.61 -8.71
N GLY A 477 20.41 15.59 -9.47
CA GLY A 477 21.29 15.35 -10.61
C GLY A 477 20.67 14.45 -11.68
N GLU A 478 21.52 13.67 -12.35
CA GLU A 478 21.06 12.74 -13.40
C GLU A 478 20.12 11.66 -12.85
N ASP A 479 20.35 11.15 -11.64
CA ASP A 479 19.50 10.11 -11.06
C ASP A 479 18.11 10.63 -10.72
N GLY A 480 18.01 11.88 -10.23
CA GLY A 480 16.73 12.57 -10.06
C GLY A 480 16.00 12.78 -11.38
N LEU A 481 16.72 13.18 -12.43
CA LEU A 481 16.16 13.34 -13.78
C LEU A 481 15.68 11.99 -14.36
N ARG A 482 16.47 10.92 -14.22
CA ARG A 482 16.12 9.56 -14.64
C ARG A 482 14.87 9.05 -13.92
N ALA A 483 14.80 9.21 -12.59
CA ALA A 483 13.64 8.80 -11.81
C ALA A 483 12.34 9.53 -12.22
N MET A 484 12.46 10.76 -12.75
CA MET A 484 11.35 11.56 -13.31
C MET A 484 11.12 11.34 -14.83
N GLY A 485 11.91 10.47 -15.48
CA GLY A 485 11.81 10.18 -16.92
C GLY A 485 12.33 11.30 -17.83
N LEU A 486 13.13 12.21 -17.30
CA LEU A 486 13.65 13.40 -17.97
C LEU A 486 15.04 13.19 -18.59
N TYR A 487 15.72 12.09 -18.24
CA TYR A 487 17.05 11.75 -18.76
C TYR A 487 17.17 10.23 -18.96
N PRO A 488 17.82 9.76 -20.03
CA PRO A 488 18.02 8.33 -20.28
C PRO A 488 19.00 7.70 -19.26
N TRP A 489 18.87 6.39 -19.10
CA TRP A 489 19.87 5.58 -18.39
C TRP A 489 20.96 5.14 -19.36
N ASP A 490 22.19 4.98 -18.86
CA ASP A 490 23.27 4.37 -19.62
C ASP A 490 23.15 2.84 -19.55
N GLU A 491 23.04 2.20 -20.71
CA GLU A 491 23.01 0.74 -20.83
C GLU A 491 24.37 0.09 -20.49
N GLY A 492 25.47 0.85 -20.52
CA GLY A 492 26.81 0.41 -20.15
C GLY A 492 27.01 0.22 -18.64
N ASP A 493 26.23 0.92 -17.81
CA ASP A 493 26.41 1.00 -16.36
C ASP A 493 25.52 0.00 -15.57
N VAL A 494 24.87 -0.93 -16.27
CA VAL A 494 24.01 -1.97 -15.67
C VAL A 494 24.80 -3.22 -15.28
N GLU A 495 24.42 -3.86 -14.18
CA GLU A 495 25.16 -5.02 -13.63
C GLU A 495 24.77 -6.34 -14.32
N THR A 496 23.54 -6.43 -14.83
CA THR A 496 22.99 -7.67 -15.39
C THR A 496 22.37 -7.47 -16.78
N GLU A 497 22.32 -8.54 -17.58
CA GLU A 497 21.68 -8.50 -18.90
C GLU A 497 20.17 -8.22 -18.80
N GLY A 498 19.49 -8.76 -17.78
CA GLY A 498 18.08 -8.46 -17.54
C GLY A 498 17.82 -6.98 -17.26
N GLU A 499 18.71 -6.32 -16.52
CA GLU A 499 18.64 -4.87 -16.31
C GLU A 499 18.93 -4.09 -17.58
N ARG A 500 19.92 -4.51 -18.38
CA ARG A 500 20.19 -3.92 -19.70
C ARG A 500 18.95 -3.93 -20.58
N GLU A 501 18.26 -5.06 -20.65
CA GLU A 501 17.02 -5.18 -21.43
C GLU A 501 15.90 -4.29 -20.90
N VAL A 502 15.73 -4.19 -19.57
CA VAL A 502 14.75 -3.28 -18.94
C VAL A 502 15.07 -1.82 -19.28
N VAL A 503 16.35 -1.43 -19.19
CA VAL A 503 16.81 -0.07 -19.46
C VAL A 503 16.63 0.28 -20.94
N ALA A 504 17.08 -0.57 -21.86
CA ALA A 504 16.92 -0.35 -23.29
C ALA A 504 15.44 -0.19 -23.68
N MET A 505 14.56 -1.06 -23.13
CA MET A 505 13.12 -0.98 -23.33
C MET A 505 12.55 0.34 -22.78
N ALA A 506 12.94 0.76 -21.57
CA ALA A 506 12.47 2.00 -20.98
C ALA A 506 12.95 3.23 -21.74
N ASN A 507 14.22 3.25 -22.18
CA ASN A 507 14.79 4.31 -23.01
C ASN A 507 14.05 4.43 -24.33
N GLY A 508 13.74 3.30 -25.00
CA GLY A 508 12.93 3.30 -26.22
C GLY A 508 11.51 3.85 -26.03
N ILE A 509 10.89 3.63 -24.87
CA ILE A 509 9.57 4.20 -24.53
C ILE A 509 9.65 5.71 -24.24
N LEU A 510 10.64 6.12 -23.45
CA LEU A 510 10.74 7.49 -22.94
C LEU A 510 11.41 8.45 -23.91
N PHE A 511 12.31 7.96 -24.75
CA PHE A 511 13.17 8.74 -25.65
C PHE A 511 13.23 8.11 -27.06
N PRO A 512 12.07 7.92 -27.73
CA PRO A 512 11.99 7.18 -28.99
C PRO A 512 12.83 7.79 -30.13
N ASP A 513 13.08 9.11 -30.10
CA ASP A 513 13.87 9.80 -31.12
C ASP A 513 15.39 9.53 -31.00
N GLY A 514 15.86 9.11 -29.82
CA GLY A 514 17.27 8.78 -29.55
C GLY A 514 17.57 7.27 -29.51
N PHE A 515 16.53 6.45 -29.38
CA PHE A 515 16.61 4.99 -29.20
C PHE A 515 15.68 4.23 -30.17
N GLY A 516 15.38 4.85 -31.32
CA GLY A 516 14.57 4.25 -32.37
C GLY A 516 15.13 2.88 -32.79
N VAL A 517 14.26 1.87 -32.77
CA VAL A 517 14.55 0.49 -33.16
C VAL A 517 15.11 0.47 -34.59
N VAL A 518 16.35 -0.01 -34.75
CA VAL A 518 16.87 -0.48 -36.04
C VAL A 518 16.28 -1.83 -36.37
#